data_AF-A0A1M6XGP6-F1
#
_entry.id   AF-A0A1M6XGP6-F1
#
_cell.length_a   1.000
_cell.length_b   1.000
_cell.length_c   1.000
_cell.angle_alpha   90.00
_cell.angle_beta   90.00
_cell.angle_gamma   90.00
#
_symmetry.space_group_name_H-M   'P 1'
#
loop_
_entity.id
_entity.type
_entity.pdbx_description
1 polymer ?
#
loop_
_entity_poly.entity_id
_entity_poly.type
_entity_poly.pdbx_seq_one_letter_code
_entity_poly.pdbx_strand_id
1 'polypeptide(L)'
;MSFLNICKSAVLAVGLTAGSAYAATVDFLVGTDTEVNDISACLGCDVTVMQNLGLEGTAFSLNPGQTQTLAFFDITAETNNPFGAIGVYGVDATLAFADPGGSASSVGGGGFINLAGSISLGALVWDQHEFTIGFGNGGQYTVMFDQGIDLILGTATTVYANVRLDASPVPLPASALLLLAGVGGLGAMRFRKKKPSAV
;
A
#
# COMPACT_ATOMS: atom_id res chain seq x y z
N MET A 1 36.72 56.36 32.12
CA MET A 1 36.11 56.00 30.82
C MET A 1 36.31 54.50 30.62
N SER A 2 35.25 53.71 30.78
CA SER A 2 35.28 52.25 30.78
C SER A 2 34.82 51.74 29.41
N PHE A 3 35.73 51.15 28.63
CA PHE A 3 35.42 50.56 27.34
C PHE A 3 35.19 49.05 27.48
N LEU A 4 33.96 48.65 27.14
CA LEU A 4 33.54 47.41 26.48
C LEU A 4 34.23 46.09 26.87
N ASN A 5 33.49 45.23 27.58
CA ASN A 5 33.66 43.77 27.49
C ASN A 5 32.43 43.17 26.82
N ILE A 6 32.48 43.09 25.48
CA ILE A 6 31.55 42.35 24.64
C ILE A 6 32.26 41.06 24.25
N CYS A 7 31.73 39.92 24.68
CA CYS A 7 31.76 38.68 23.90
C CYS A 7 30.76 37.70 24.53
N LYS A 8 29.48 37.93 24.18
CA LYS A 8 28.39 36.99 24.39
C LYS A 8 28.75 35.72 23.61
N SER A 9 28.79 34.59 24.31
CA SER A 9 29.03 33.27 23.72
C SER A 9 27.95 32.97 22.69
N ALA A 10 28.34 32.82 21.43
CA ALA A 10 27.47 32.34 20.36
C ALA A 10 27.33 30.82 20.52
N VAL A 11 26.24 30.38 21.14
CA VAL A 11 25.81 28.98 21.08
C VAL A 11 25.23 28.75 19.68
N LEU A 12 26.03 28.16 18.78
CA LEU A 12 25.51 27.60 17.54
C LEU A 12 24.66 26.37 17.89
N ALA A 13 23.36 26.59 18.07
CA ALA A 13 22.38 25.51 18.06
C ALA A 13 22.24 25.03 16.61
N VAL A 14 23.10 24.08 16.21
CA VAL A 14 22.90 23.34 14.96
C VAL A 14 21.65 22.48 15.16
N GLY A 15 20.53 22.96 14.63
CA GLY A 15 19.30 22.20 14.53
C GLY A 15 19.51 21.00 13.61
N LEU A 16 20.00 19.90 14.17
CA LEU A 16 19.96 18.59 13.56
C LEU A 16 18.50 18.16 13.54
N THR A 17 17.77 18.55 12.50
CA THR A 17 16.54 17.84 12.14
C THR A 17 16.95 16.43 11.78
N ALA A 18 16.74 15.50 12.72
CA ALA A 18 16.89 14.08 12.46
C ALA A 18 15.88 13.72 11.36
N GLY A 19 16.35 13.62 10.12
CA GLY A 19 15.54 13.10 9.03
C GLY A 19 15.17 11.66 9.39
N SER A 20 13.87 11.38 9.47
CA SER A 20 13.38 10.01 9.56
C SER A 20 13.91 9.25 8.35
N ALA A 21 14.71 8.21 8.58
CA ALA A 21 15.08 7.29 7.52
C ALA A 21 13.84 6.43 7.22
N TYR A 22 13.29 6.58 6.03
CA TYR A 22 12.32 5.65 5.48
C TYR A 22 13.05 4.58 4.66
N ALA A 23 12.41 3.41 4.56
CA ALA A 23 12.61 2.39 3.53
C ALA A 23 13.64 1.28 3.76
N ALA A 24 13.09 0.08 3.98
CA ALA A 24 13.52 -1.07 3.21
C ALA A 24 12.48 -1.31 2.11
N THR A 25 12.93 -1.68 0.91
CA THR A 25 12.08 -2.28 -0.13
C THR A 25 11.50 -3.58 0.44
N VAL A 26 10.23 -3.85 0.16
CA VAL A 26 9.57 -5.08 0.60
C VAL A 26 9.17 -5.87 -0.62
N ASP A 27 9.55 -7.15 -0.61
CA ASP A 27 9.16 -8.10 -1.63
C ASP A 27 7.80 -8.70 -1.25
N PHE A 28 6.92 -8.77 -2.23
CA PHE A 28 5.60 -9.33 -2.13
C PHE A 28 5.54 -10.58 -3.00
N LEU A 29 4.93 -11.63 -2.47
CA LEU A 29 4.59 -12.84 -3.18
C LEU A 29 3.11 -13.13 -2.94
N VAL A 30 2.30 -13.15 -3.99
CA VAL A 30 0.90 -13.55 -3.88
C VAL A 30 0.82 -15.03 -3.54
N GLY A 31 0.09 -15.35 -2.47
CA GLY A 31 -0.05 -16.70 -1.93
C GLY A 31 -1.17 -17.49 -2.60
N THR A 32 -1.12 -18.82 -2.39
CA THR A 32 -2.10 -19.80 -2.90
C THR A 32 -3.47 -19.68 -2.23
N ASP A 33 -3.55 -18.99 -1.11
CA ASP A 33 -4.81 -18.73 -0.39
C ASP A 33 -5.59 -17.56 -1.00
N THR A 34 -5.14 -17.04 -2.14
CA THR A 34 -5.90 -16.05 -2.92
C THR A 34 -7.02 -16.76 -3.65
N GLU A 35 -8.26 -16.36 -3.38
CA GLU A 35 -9.46 -16.99 -3.92
C GLU A 35 -10.52 -15.94 -4.27
N VAL A 36 -11.32 -16.24 -5.29
CA VAL A 36 -12.51 -15.46 -5.64
C VAL A 36 -13.65 -16.41 -5.90
N ASN A 37 -14.70 -16.27 -5.08
CA ASN A 37 -15.89 -17.09 -5.12
C ASN A 37 -17.06 -16.29 -5.70
N ASP A 38 -17.71 -16.87 -6.69
CA ASP A 38 -18.94 -16.34 -7.26
C ASP A 38 -20.13 -16.71 -6.35
N ILE A 39 -20.76 -15.69 -5.79
CA ILE A 39 -21.99 -15.82 -4.98
C ILE A 39 -23.17 -15.12 -5.64
N SER A 40 -23.08 -14.88 -6.94
CA SER A 40 -24.09 -14.18 -7.71
C SER A 40 -25.40 -14.97 -7.81
N ALA A 41 -26.49 -14.21 -7.84
CA ALA A 41 -27.83 -14.75 -8.04
C ALA A 41 -28.52 -13.88 -9.10
N CYS A 42 -28.46 -14.31 -10.35
CA CYS A 42 -29.17 -13.66 -11.44
C CYS A 42 -30.35 -14.51 -11.94
N LEU A 43 -31.52 -13.88 -12.08
CA LEU A 43 -32.69 -14.49 -12.69
C LEU A 43 -32.72 -14.16 -14.19
N GLY A 44 -32.31 -15.11 -15.03
CA GLY A 44 -32.37 -14.98 -16.50
C GLY A 44 -31.11 -14.37 -17.13
N CYS A 45 -30.02 -14.26 -16.39
CA CYS A 45 -28.69 -14.01 -16.91
C CYS A 45 -27.68 -14.97 -16.27
N ASP A 46 -26.52 -15.11 -16.89
CA ASP A 46 -25.39 -15.82 -16.33
C ASP A 46 -24.29 -14.79 -16.02
N VAL A 47 -23.82 -14.79 -14.78
CA VAL A 47 -22.68 -13.98 -14.35
C VAL A 47 -21.65 -14.95 -13.86
N THR A 48 -20.42 -14.77 -14.30
CA THR A 48 -19.31 -15.61 -13.87
C THR A 48 -18.21 -14.70 -13.37
N VAL A 49 -17.83 -14.90 -12.11
CA VAL A 49 -16.66 -14.28 -11.51
C VAL A 49 -15.52 -15.29 -11.53
N MET A 50 -14.40 -14.93 -12.16
CA MET A 50 -13.23 -15.79 -12.27
C MET A 50 -11.97 -15.08 -11.81
N GLN A 51 -11.26 -15.69 -10.86
CA GLN A 51 -9.93 -15.23 -10.46
C GLN A 51 -8.98 -15.18 -11.65
N ASN A 52 -8.13 -14.15 -11.70
CA ASN A 52 -7.11 -14.06 -12.72
C ASN A 52 -6.03 -15.14 -12.51
N LEU A 53 -5.88 -16.05 -13.48
CA LEU A 53 -4.92 -17.16 -13.41
C LEU A 53 -3.45 -16.72 -13.31
N GLY A 54 -3.15 -15.48 -13.69
CA GLY A 54 -1.79 -14.93 -13.58
C GLY A 54 -1.47 -14.34 -12.21
N LEU A 55 -2.44 -14.27 -11.30
CA LEU A 55 -2.28 -13.56 -10.03
C LEU A 55 -1.48 -14.38 -9.00
N GLU A 56 -1.81 -15.66 -8.83
CA GLU A 56 -1.13 -16.55 -7.88
C GLU A 56 0.35 -16.70 -8.25
N GLY A 57 1.24 -16.59 -7.26
CA GLY A 57 2.69 -16.68 -7.49
C GLY A 57 3.31 -15.44 -8.14
N THR A 58 2.52 -14.38 -8.39
CA THR A 58 3.08 -13.08 -8.82
C THR A 58 3.97 -12.53 -7.72
N ALA A 59 5.20 -12.18 -8.09
CA ALA A 59 6.17 -11.55 -7.21
C ALA A 59 6.47 -10.12 -7.68
N PHE A 60 6.56 -9.17 -6.74
CA PHE A 60 6.91 -7.78 -7.03
C PHE A 60 7.54 -7.12 -5.80
N SER A 61 8.24 -6.02 -6.00
CA SER A 61 8.91 -5.29 -4.91
C SER A 61 8.39 -3.86 -4.85
N LEU A 62 8.05 -3.38 -3.66
CA LEU A 62 7.61 -2.00 -3.45
C LEU A 62 8.58 -1.24 -2.55
N ASN A 63 8.89 0.00 -2.95
CA ASN A 63 9.44 0.98 -2.04
C ASN A 63 8.32 1.68 -1.26
N PRO A 64 8.60 2.26 -0.08
CA PRO A 64 7.57 2.95 0.67
C PRO A 64 6.92 4.08 -0.12
N GLY A 65 5.60 4.14 -0.03
CA GLY A 65 4.76 5.07 -0.79
C GLY A 65 4.48 4.64 -2.23
N GLN A 66 5.05 3.54 -2.71
CA GLN A 66 4.70 2.97 -4.02
C GLN A 66 3.46 2.09 -3.93
N THR A 67 2.72 2.06 -5.03
CA THR A 67 1.54 1.22 -5.22
C THR A 67 1.76 0.31 -6.42
N GLN A 68 1.45 -0.98 -6.28
CA GLN A 68 1.34 -1.94 -7.36
C GLN A 68 -0.14 -2.25 -7.59
N THR A 69 -0.57 -2.18 -8.85
CA THR A 69 -1.90 -2.62 -9.27
C THR A 69 -1.82 -4.05 -9.77
N LEU A 70 -2.71 -4.90 -9.28
CA LEU A 70 -2.84 -6.31 -9.64
C LEU A 70 -4.20 -6.52 -10.31
N ALA A 71 -4.21 -7.25 -11.43
CA ALA A 71 -5.46 -7.72 -12.03
C ALA A 71 -5.99 -8.86 -11.13
N PHE A 72 -7.07 -8.61 -10.40
CA PHE A 72 -7.52 -9.49 -9.33
C PHE A 72 -8.41 -10.61 -9.89
N PHE A 73 -9.51 -10.23 -10.54
CA PHE A 73 -10.44 -11.16 -11.15
C PHE A 73 -11.19 -10.51 -12.29
N ASP A 74 -11.78 -11.34 -13.14
CA ASP A 74 -12.63 -10.92 -14.24
C ASP A 74 -14.10 -11.23 -13.91
N ILE A 75 -14.98 -10.28 -14.21
CA ILE A 75 -16.42 -10.47 -14.18
C ILE A 75 -16.89 -10.57 -15.61
N THR A 76 -17.53 -11.68 -15.96
CA THR A 76 -18.20 -11.86 -17.25
C THR A 76 -19.69 -11.95 -17.02
N ALA A 77 -20.50 -11.26 -17.83
CA ALA A 77 -21.94 -11.47 -17.83
C ALA A 77 -22.42 -11.80 -19.24
N GLU A 78 -23.12 -12.92 -19.35
CA GLU A 78 -23.82 -13.35 -20.55
C GLU A 78 -25.32 -13.21 -20.34
N THR A 79 -25.97 -12.48 -21.23
CA THR A 79 -27.43 -12.37 -21.21
C THR A 79 -28.01 -12.97 -22.48
N ASN A 80 -28.90 -13.94 -22.30
CA ASN A 80 -29.68 -14.50 -23.40
C ASN A 80 -30.88 -13.62 -23.80
N ASN A 81 -31.01 -12.43 -23.21
CA ASN A 81 -32.14 -11.52 -23.42
C ASN A 81 -31.75 -10.28 -24.25
N PRO A 82 -32.16 -10.21 -25.53
CA PRO A 82 -31.85 -9.07 -26.40
C PRO A 82 -32.65 -7.80 -26.06
N PHE A 83 -33.68 -7.89 -25.21
CA PHE A 83 -34.54 -6.76 -24.83
C PHE A 83 -34.02 -5.98 -23.62
N GLY A 84 -32.83 -6.32 -23.14
CA GLY A 84 -32.21 -5.76 -21.96
C GLY A 84 -32.59 -6.52 -20.69
N ALA A 85 -31.64 -6.59 -19.77
CA ALA A 85 -31.77 -7.29 -18.50
C ALA A 85 -31.11 -6.46 -17.40
N ILE A 86 -31.66 -6.53 -16.19
CA ILE A 86 -31.03 -5.99 -14.99
C ILE A 86 -30.62 -7.18 -14.16
N GLY A 87 -29.32 -7.29 -13.91
CA GLY A 87 -28.73 -8.35 -13.10
C GLY A 87 -28.15 -7.78 -11.81
N VAL A 88 -28.15 -8.61 -10.78
CA VAL A 88 -27.35 -8.37 -9.57
C VAL A 88 -26.37 -9.52 -9.42
N TYR A 89 -25.20 -9.21 -8.89
CA TYR A 89 -24.17 -10.20 -8.64
C TYR A 89 -23.51 -9.94 -7.29
N GLY A 90 -22.92 -10.97 -6.74
CA GLY A 90 -22.15 -10.91 -5.51
C GLY A 90 -20.83 -11.64 -5.72
N VAL A 91 -19.80 -11.15 -5.03
CA VAL A 91 -18.45 -11.69 -5.06
C VAL A 91 -17.93 -11.79 -3.63
N ASP A 92 -17.31 -12.92 -3.30
CA ASP A 92 -16.54 -13.09 -2.07
C ASP A 92 -15.08 -13.29 -2.48
N ALA A 93 -14.22 -12.34 -2.13
CA ALA A 93 -12.86 -12.30 -2.63
C ALA A 93 -11.84 -12.14 -1.50
N THR A 94 -10.79 -12.96 -1.57
CA THR A 94 -9.66 -12.94 -0.65
C THR A 94 -8.37 -12.79 -1.45
N LEU A 95 -7.61 -11.73 -1.18
CA LEU A 95 -6.24 -11.54 -1.67
C LEU A 95 -5.26 -11.84 -0.55
N ALA A 96 -4.48 -12.90 -0.71
CA ALA A 96 -3.51 -13.34 0.29
C ALA A 96 -2.07 -13.24 -0.21
N PHE A 97 -1.16 -12.86 0.67
CA PHE A 97 0.27 -12.80 0.39
C PHE A 97 0.99 -13.88 1.20
N ALA A 98 1.86 -14.63 0.53
CA ALA A 98 2.78 -15.56 1.18
C ALA A 98 3.96 -14.83 1.85
N ASP A 99 4.42 -13.73 1.26
CA ASP A 99 5.47 -12.84 1.76
C ASP A 99 5.04 -11.40 1.45
N PRO A 100 5.10 -10.41 2.37
CA PRO A 100 5.45 -10.51 3.80
C PRO A 100 4.41 -11.23 4.67
N GLY A 101 3.35 -11.77 4.07
CA GLY A 101 2.25 -12.41 4.78
C GLY A 101 1.04 -11.49 4.95
N GLY A 102 -0.11 -12.09 5.23
CA GLY A 102 -1.38 -11.40 5.48
C GLY A 102 -2.36 -11.49 4.33
N SER A 103 -3.61 -11.12 4.59
CA SER A 103 -4.70 -11.25 3.63
C SER A 103 -5.72 -10.14 3.81
N ALA A 104 -6.30 -9.71 2.69
CA ALA A 104 -7.48 -8.85 2.64
C ALA A 104 -8.65 -9.68 2.11
N SER A 105 -9.77 -9.69 2.81
CA SER A 105 -10.96 -10.43 2.40
C SER A 105 -12.18 -9.54 2.55
N SER A 106 -13.03 -9.51 1.52
CA SER A 106 -14.29 -8.78 1.54
C SER A 106 -15.32 -9.50 0.69
N VAL A 107 -16.57 -9.36 1.12
CA VAL A 107 -17.73 -9.56 0.25
C VAL A 107 -18.03 -8.24 -0.45
N GLY A 108 -18.43 -8.34 -1.70
CA GLY A 108 -18.87 -7.22 -2.52
C GLY A 108 -20.11 -7.61 -3.33
N GLY A 109 -20.86 -6.60 -3.73
CA GLY A 109 -22.07 -6.77 -4.51
C GLY A 109 -22.16 -5.71 -5.57
N GLY A 110 -22.83 -6.06 -6.66
CA GLY A 110 -22.98 -5.17 -7.78
C GLY A 110 -24.26 -5.39 -8.55
N GLY A 111 -24.60 -4.40 -9.36
CA GLY A 111 -25.70 -4.46 -10.29
C GLY A 111 -25.21 -4.10 -11.67
N PHE A 112 -25.85 -4.64 -12.69
CA PHE A 112 -25.60 -4.24 -14.06
C PHE A 112 -26.87 -4.16 -14.90
N ILE A 113 -26.79 -3.34 -15.94
CA ILE A 113 -27.80 -3.21 -16.97
C ILE A 113 -27.19 -3.68 -18.28
N ASN A 114 -27.85 -4.65 -18.90
CA ASN A 114 -27.55 -5.09 -20.23
C ASN A 114 -28.46 -4.35 -21.23
N LEU A 115 -27.86 -3.84 -22.31
CA LEU A 115 -28.55 -3.29 -23.46
C LEU A 115 -28.03 -3.99 -24.71
N ALA A 116 -28.94 -4.60 -25.49
CA ALA A 116 -28.62 -5.27 -26.75
C ALA A 116 -27.57 -6.40 -26.65
N GLY A 117 -27.50 -7.11 -25.51
CA GLY A 117 -26.63 -8.26 -25.31
C GLY A 117 -25.27 -7.94 -24.68
N SER A 118 -24.94 -6.66 -24.44
CA SER A 118 -23.72 -6.26 -23.72
C SER A 118 -24.03 -5.57 -22.39
N ILE A 119 -23.16 -5.78 -21.41
CA ILE A 119 -23.15 -4.97 -20.19
C ILE A 119 -22.81 -3.54 -20.63
N SER A 120 -23.69 -2.61 -20.27
CA SER A 120 -23.53 -1.19 -20.61
C SER A 120 -23.28 -0.33 -19.38
N LEU A 121 -23.76 -0.76 -18.22
CA LEU A 121 -23.57 -0.06 -16.96
C LEU A 121 -23.47 -1.11 -15.87
N GLY A 122 -22.39 -1.08 -15.09
CA GLY A 122 -22.21 -1.93 -13.93
C GLY A 122 -21.55 -1.15 -12.80
N ALA A 123 -21.87 -1.54 -11.57
CA ALA A 123 -21.20 -1.04 -10.38
C ALA A 123 -20.82 -2.21 -9.49
N LEU A 124 -19.62 -2.18 -8.91
CA LEU A 124 -19.18 -3.07 -7.85
C LEU A 124 -18.92 -2.26 -6.59
N VAL A 125 -19.54 -2.66 -5.48
CA VAL A 125 -19.37 -2.05 -4.18
C VAL A 125 -18.96 -3.13 -3.19
N TRP A 126 -17.85 -2.91 -2.49
CA TRP A 126 -17.36 -3.79 -1.43
C TRP A 126 -17.90 -3.37 -0.07
N ASP A 127 -18.18 -4.32 0.80
CA ASP A 127 -18.49 -4.06 2.22
C ASP A 127 -17.31 -3.37 2.90
N GLN A 128 -16.09 -3.85 2.61
CA GLN A 128 -14.85 -3.21 2.98
C GLN A 128 -13.87 -3.23 1.79
N HIS A 129 -13.49 -2.05 1.32
CA HIS A 129 -12.58 -1.93 0.16
C HIS A 129 -11.13 -1.61 0.53
N GLU A 130 -10.82 -1.24 1.78
CA GLU A 130 -9.48 -0.82 2.20
C GLU A 130 -9.06 -1.60 3.45
N PHE A 131 -7.84 -2.15 3.42
CA PHE A 131 -7.29 -3.01 4.45
C PHE A 131 -5.85 -2.62 4.75
N THR A 132 -5.56 -2.21 5.98
CA THR A 132 -4.18 -2.00 6.43
C THR A 132 -3.69 -3.25 7.14
N ILE A 133 -2.64 -3.86 6.61
CA ILE A 133 -2.07 -5.12 7.07
C ILE A 133 -0.68 -4.87 7.61
N GLY A 134 -0.47 -5.23 8.88
CA GLY A 134 0.83 -5.17 9.53
C GLY A 134 1.67 -6.40 9.24
N PHE A 135 2.94 -6.20 8.94
CA PHE A 135 3.95 -7.25 8.85
C PHE A 135 5.16 -6.88 9.73
N GLY A 136 6.07 -7.83 9.93
CA GLY A 136 7.16 -7.74 10.93
C GLY A 136 7.91 -6.40 10.98
N ASN A 137 8.50 -6.07 12.13
CA ASN A 137 9.25 -4.83 12.39
C ASN A 137 8.44 -3.52 12.30
N GLY A 138 7.12 -3.59 12.40
CA GLY A 138 6.25 -2.41 12.35
C GLY A 138 6.01 -1.87 10.94
N GLY A 139 6.29 -2.69 9.92
CA GLY A 139 5.90 -2.42 8.54
C GLY A 139 4.38 -2.58 8.36
N GLN A 140 3.79 -1.76 7.50
CA GLN A 140 2.38 -1.86 7.13
C GLN A 140 2.26 -1.71 5.62
N TYR A 141 1.34 -2.44 5.02
CA TYR A 141 0.91 -2.21 3.65
C TYR A 141 -0.61 -2.14 3.61
N THR A 142 -1.13 -1.37 2.66
CA THR A 142 -2.55 -1.19 2.46
C THR A 142 -2.97 -1.89 1.17
N VAL A 143 -3.99 -2.73 1.25
CA VAL A 143 -4.66 -3.34 0.10
C VAL A 143 -5.97 -2.62 -0.12
N MET A 144 -6.19 -2.14 -1.34
CA MET A 144 -7.42 -1.49 -1.76
C MET A 144 -8.04 -2.25 -2.91
N PHE A 145 -9.24 -2.80 -2.71
CA PHE A 145 -10.02 -3.37 -3.79
C PHE A 145 -10.66 -2.25 -4.60
N ASP A 146 -10.47 -2.31 -5.92
CA ASP A 146 -11.04 -1.30 -6.80
C ASP A 146 -12.56 -1.35 -6.73
N GLN A 147 -13.16 -0.17 -6.63
CA GLN A 147 -14.60 -0.04 -6.71
C GLN A 147 -14.91 0.09 -8.19
N GLY A 148 -15.47 -0.97 -8.78
CA GLY A 148 -15.82 -1.04 -10.20
C GLY A 148 -17.02 -0.17 -10.57
N ILE A 149 -17.02 1.11 -10.17
CA ILE A 149 -17.99 2.13 -10.59
C ILE A 149 -17.70 2.59 -12.03
N ASP A 150 -16.68 2.04 -12.67
CA ASP A 150 -16.37 2.33 -14.05
C ASP A 150 -17.35 1.60 -14.98
N LEU A 151 -17.73 2.28 -16.06
CA LEU A 151 -18.67 1.78 -17.05
C LEU A 151 -18.21 0.40 -17.55
N ILE A 152 -18.78 -0.68 -17.02
CA ILE A 152 -18.57 -2.04 -17.53
C ILE A 152 -19.18 -2.05 -18.94
N LEU A 153 -18.34 -1.82 -19.95
CA LEU A 153 -18.70 -1.82 -21.36
C LEU A 153 -18.17 -3.10 -21.99
N GLY A 154 -19.09 -3.99 -22.36
CA GLY A 154 -18.75 -5.25 -23.01
C GLY A 154 -19.35 -6.45 -22.28
N THR A 155 -18.80 -7.63 -22.51
CA THR A 155 -19.23 -8.86 -21.83
C THR A 155 -18.35 -9.22 -20.65
N ALA A 156 -17.14 -8.66 -20.56
CA ALA A 156 -16.18 -8.93 -19.49
C ALA A 156 -15.48 -7.65 -19.02
N THR A 157 -15.16 -7.58 -17.72
CA THR A 157 -14.32 -6.54 -17.13
C THR A 157 -13.35 -7.11 -16.11
N THR A 158 -12.16 -6.53 -16.03
CA THR A 158 -11.15 -6.88 -15.02
C THR A 158 -11.28 -5.94 -13.83
N VAL A 159 -11.45 -6.51 -12.65
CA VAL A 159 -11.38 -5.80 -11.37
C VAL A 159 -9.95 -5.83 -10.86
N TYR A 160 -9.47 -4.68 -10.39
CA TYR A 160 -8.10 -4.53 -9.91
C TYR A 160 -8.04 -4.47 -8.38
N ALA A 161 -6.88 -4.81 -7.84
CA ALA A 161 -6.52 -4.56 -6.44
C ALA A 161 -5.22 -3.75 -6.40
N ASN A 162 -5.19 -2.71 -5.57
CA ASN A 162 -4.03 -1.86 -5.38
C ASN A 162 -3.34 -2.21 -4.05
N VAL A 163 -2.06 -2.57 -4.13
CA VAL A 163 -1.22 -2.87 -2.96
C VAL A 163 -0.24 -1.73 -2.79
N ARG A 164 -0.29 -1.05 -1.65
CA ARG A 164 0.56 0.10 -1.33
C ARG A 164 1.42 -0.21 -0.11
N LEU A 165 2.72 0.03 -0.20
CA LEU A 165 3.58 -0.06 0.97
C LEU A 165 3.55 1.25 1.75
N ASP A 166 3.16 1.20 3.03
CA ASP A 166 3.11 2.38 3.87
C ASP A 166 4.46 2.69 4.49
N ALA A 167 4.81 3.97 4.51
CA ALA A 167 6.09 4.42 5.02
C ALA A 167 6.12 4.37 6.56
N SER A 168 6.67 3.30 7.11
CA SER A 168 6.92 3.20 8.55
C SER A 168 8.21 3.94 8.93
N PRO A 169 8.18 4.85 9.93
CA PRO A 169 9.39 5.48 10.45
C PRO A 169 10.30 4.43 11.09
N VAL A 170 11.41 4.11 10.45
CA VAL A 170 12.37 3.16 11.01
C VAL A 170 13.22 3.89 12.04
N PRO A 171 13.49 3.29 13.22
CA PRO A 171 14.47 3.83 14.15
C PRO A 171 15.80 4.03 13.42
N LEU A 172 16.29 5.27 13.37
CA LEU A 172 17.60 5.58 12.82
C LEU A 172 18.61 4.61 13.42
N PRO A 173 19.46 3.97 12.60
CA PRO A 173 20.37 2.97 13.11
C PRO A 173 21.21 3.64 14.20
N ALA A 174 21.25 3.02 15.39
CA ALA A 174 21.96 3.57 16.55
C ALA A 174 23.44 3.88 16.24
N SER A 175 23.99 3.28 15.18
CA SER A 175 25.29 3.61 14.60
C SER A 175 25.41 5.06 14.15
N ALA A 176 24.37 5.70 13.62
CA ALA A 176 24.41 7.11 13.24
C ALA A 176 24.52 8.02 14.48
N LEU A 177 23.76 7.71 15.53
CA LEU A 177 23.86 8.41 16.82
C LEU A 177 25.21 8.13 17.51
N LEU A 178 25.71 6.90 17.46
CA LEU A 178 27.03 6.51 17.98
C LEU A 178 28.17 7.16 17.20
N LEU A 179 28.04 7.30 15.88
CA LEU A 179 29.03 7.96 15.04
C LEU A 179 29.06 9.46 15.33
N LEU A 180 27.89 10.10 15.44
CA LEU A 180 27.80 11.51 15.84
C LEU A 180 28.35 11.73 17.25
N ALA A 181 28.00 10.87 18.21
CA ALA A 181 28.53 10.92 19.56
C ALA A 181 30.05 10.67 19.59
N GLY A 182 30.54 9.72 18.81
CA GLY A 182 31.96 9.38 18.69
C GLY A 182 32.77 10.52 18.08
N VAL A 183 32.33 11.07 16.94
CA VAL A 183 33.00 12.21 16.27
C VAL A 183 32.90 13.48 17.12
N GLY A 184 31.74 13.75 17.71
CA GLY A 184 31.54 14.88 18.63
C GLY A 184 32.41 14.78 19.88
N GLY A 185 32.49 13.59 20.49
CA GLY A 185 33.36 13.31 21.64
C GLY A 185 34.85 13.48 21.31
N LEU A 186 35.28 13.00 20.14
CA LEU A 186 36.66 13.16 19.68
C LEU A 186 37.03 14.63 19.43
N GLY A 187 36.12 15.38 18.80
CA GLY A 187 36.27 16.82 18.59
C GLY A 187 36.42 17.58 19.90
N ALA A 188 35.56 17.30 20.89
CA ALA A 188 35.62 17.92 22.21
C ALA A 188 36.94 17.65 22.96
N MET A 189 37.50 16.44 22.84
CA MET A 189 38.80 16.12 23.44
C MET A 189 39.96 16.91 22.81
N ARG A 190 39.91 17.21 21.50
CA ARG A 190 40.96 17.95 20.81
C ARG A 190 41.05 19.41 21.27
N PHE A 191 39.91 20.03 21.60
CA PHE A 191 39.88 21.41 22.11
C PHE A 191 40.34 21.53 23.57
N ARG A 192 40.23 20.46 24.38
CA ARG A 192 40.66 20.48 25.79
C ARG A 192 42.18 20.59 26.00
N LYS A 193 43.01 20.29 25.00
CA LYS A 193 44.48 20.32 25.15
C LYS A 193 45.12 21.70 24.93
N LYS A 194 44.37 22.72 24.49
CA LYS A 194 44.88 24.09 24.38
C LYS A 194 44.54 24.90 25.64
N LYS A 195 45.18 24.60 26.77
CA LYS A 195 45.34 25.58 27.85
C LYS A 195 46.63 26.37 27.55
N PRO A 196 46.59 27.69 27.38
CA PRO A 196 47.82 28.48 27.28
C PRO A 196 48.53 28.45 28.64
N SER A 197 49.78 27.99 28.64
CA SER A 197 50.70 28.29 29.73
C SER A 197 50.91 29.81 29.74
N ALA A 198 50.36 30.47 30.76
CA ALA A 198 50.75 31.84 31.07
C ALA A 198 52.15 31.80 31.70
N VAL A 199 53.08 32.54 31.09
CA VAL A 199 54.37 32.96 31.66
C VAL A 199 54.21 34.42 32.07
#